data_AF-A0A0F9WZ50-F1
#
_entry.id   AF-A0A0F9WZ50-F1
#
_cell.length_a   1.000
_cell.length_b   1.000
_cell.length_c   1.000
_cell.angle_alpha   90.00
_cell.angle_beta   90.00
_cell.angle_gamma   90.00
#
_symmetry.space_group_name_H-M   'P 1'
#
loop_
_entity.id
_entity.type
_entity.pdbx_description
1 polymer ?
#
loop_
_entity_poly.entity_id
_entity_poly.type
_entity_poly.pdbx_seq_one_letter_code
_entity_poly.pdbx_strand_id
1 'polypeptide(L)'
;MRNNNQSIGLPLLVGALVLTGVPSAQAASNTFNTALPVPQGETIWREQLVSRERSDGGPLDREVSVQAPGSVLGYGITSKLAVFGVVPYFFNKELDVTTPMGRIERDTGGIGDVSLFGRYRSLKSNGTKTYGKDALIAV
;
A
#
# COMPACT_ATOMS: atom_id res chain seq x y z
N MET A 1 3.22 22.93 -41.35
CA MET A 1 1.95 23.01 -40.60
C MET A 1 1.81 21.70 -39.84
N ARG A 2 1.95 21.71 -38.51
CA ARG A 2 2.07 20.49 -37.68
C ARG A 2 0.75 20.28 -36.93
N ASN A 3 -0.02 19.27 -37.35
CA ASN A 3 -1.33 18.95 -36.77
C ASN A 3 -1.16 18.42 -35.34
N ASN A 4 -1.75 19.12 -34.39
CA ASN A 4 -1.72 18.81 -32.97
C ASN A 4 -2.99 18.05 -32.58
N ASN A 5 -3.05 16.75 -32.87
CA ASN A 5 -4.15 15.88 -32.43
C ASN A 5 -3.92 15.49 -30.96
N GLN A 6 -4.27 16.38 -30.04
CA GLN A 6 -4.31 16.08 -28.61
C GLN A 6 -5.53 15.19 -28.33
N SER A 7 -5.30 13.91 -28.08
CA SER A 7 -6.30 12.87 -27.80
C SER A 7 -6.88 13.02 -26.38
N ILE A 8 -7.49 14.17 -26.08
CA ILE A 8 -8.00 14.54 -24.74
C ILE A 8 -9.25 13.73 -24.34
N GLY A 9 -9.97 13.15 -25.31
CA GLY A 9 -11.22 12.41 -25.06
C GLY A 9 -11.05 11.07 -24.34
N LEU A 10 -9.97 10.32 -24.64
CA LEU A 10 -9.74 9.01 -24.05
C LEU A 10 -9.41 9.04 -22.54
N PRO A 11 -8.50 9.90 -22.04
CA PRO A 11 -8.23 9.97 -20.60
C PRO A 11 -9.43 10.45 -19.79
N LEU A 12 -10.25 11.35 -20.35
CA LEU A 12 -11.48 11.83 -19.71
C LEU A 12 -12.54 10.72 -19.58
N LEU A 13 -12.67 9.87 -20.61
CA LEU A 13 -13.62 8.75 -20.58
C LEU A 13 -13.18 7.67 -19.58
N VAL A 14 -11.88 7.38 -19.50
CA VAL A 14 -11.31 6.46 -18.50
C VAL A 14 -11.51 7.01 -17.09
N GLY A 15 -11.25 8.30 -16.87
CA GLY A 15 -11.48 8.96 -15.58
C GLY A 15 -12.96 8.92 -15.15
N ALA A 16 -13.88 9.16 -16.08
CA ALA A 16 -15.32 9.11 -15.81
C ALA A 16 -15.80 7.68 -15.46
N LEU A 17 -15.26 6.65 -16.12
CA LEU A 17 -15.64 5.25 -15.86
C LEU A 17 -15.19 4.76 -14.47
N VAL A 18 -14.06 5.26 -13.96
CA VAL A 18 -13.55 4.95 -12.61
C VAL A 18 -14.46 5.53 -11.52
N LEU A 19 -15.12 6.67 -11.77
CA LEU A 19 -15.96 7.37 -10.80
C LEU A 19 -17.37 6.79 -10.64
N THR A 20 -17.92 6.11 -11.66
CA THR A 20 -19.33 5.67 -11.66
C THR A 20 -19.56 4.28 -11.06
N GLY A 21 -18.51 3.55 -10.67
CA GLY A 21 -18.57 2.10 -10.45
C GLY A 21 -18.34 1.59 -9.03
N VAL A 22 -18.12 2.44 -8.02
CA VAL A 22 -17.78 1.94 -6.67
C VAL A 22 -19.05 1.77 -5.84
N PRO A 23 -19.59 0.55 -5.64
CA PRO A 23 -20.67 0.36 -4.70
C PRO A 23 -20.19 0.78 -3.30
N SER A 24 -21.00 1.57 -2.60
CA SER A 24 -20.74 1.96 -1.22
C SER A 24 -20.88 0.74 -0.30
N ALA A 25 -19.80 -0.02 -0.14
CA ALA A 25 -19.73 -1.10 0.84
C ALA A 25 -19.30 -0.50 2.19
N GLN A 26 -20.12 -0.69 3.22
CA GLN A 26 -19.74 -0.37 4.60
C GLN A 26 -18.68 -1.38 5.04
N ALA A 27 -17.42 -1.05 4.81
CA ALA A 27 -16.30 -1.85 5.27
C ALA A 27 -16.10 -1.65 6.78
N ALA A 28 -15.97 -2.74 7.52
CA ALA A 28 -15.52 -2.68 8.91
C ALA A 28 -14.12 -2.06 8.97
N SER A 29 -13.85 -1.25 10.00
CA SER A 29 -12.51 -0.72 10.25
C SER A 29 -11.52 -1.87 10.32
N ASN A 30 -10.53 -1.83 9.43
CA ASN A 30 -9.54 -2.87 9.32
C ASN A 30 -8.19 -2.29 9.77
N THR A 31 -7.59 -2.84 10.82
CA THR A 31 -6.29 -2.38 11.33
C THR A 31 -5.12 -3.18 10.75
N PHE A 32 -5.37 -4.34 10.12
CA PHE A 32 -4.34 -5.21 9.56
C PHE A 32 -4.67 -5.69 8.15
N ASN A 33 -3.69 -5.69 7.25
CA ASN A 33 -3.89 -6.15 5.86
C ASN A 33 -4.45 -7.59 5.76
N THR A 34 -4.29 -8.40 6.81
CA THR A 34 -4.76 -9.79 6.89
C THR A 34 -5.96 -10.01 7.82
N ALA A 35 -6.49 -8.98 8.51
CA ALA A 35 -7.60 -9.20 9.43
C ALA A 35 -8.90 -9.59 8.71
N LEU A 36 -9.09 -9.13 7.47
CA LEU A 36 -10.20 -9.58 6.62
C LEU A 36 -9.80 -10.84 5.84
N PRO A 37 -10.53 -11.96 5.97
CA PRO A 37 -10.42 -13.06 5.01
C PRO A 37 -10.83 -12.56 3.63
N VAL A 38 -9.97 -12.76 2.62
CA VAL A 38 -10.33 -12.47 1.21
C VAL A 38 -11.06 -13.71 0.67
N PRO A 39 -12.36 -13.62 0.32
CA PRO A 39 -13.06 -14.76 -0.26
C PRO A 39 -12.45 -15.17 -1.60
N GLN A 40 -12.71 -16.40 -2.02
CA GLN A 40 -12.22 -16.89 -3.31
C GLN A 40 -12.75 -16.04 -4.46
N GLY A 41 -11.86 -15.59 -5.35
CA GLY A 41 -12.21 -14.76 -6.50
C GLY A 41 -12.41 -13.28 -6.18
N GLU A 42 -12.39 -12.90 -4.90
CA GLU A 42 -12.55 -11.52 -4.46
C GLU A 42 -11.22 -10.80 -4.34
N THR A 43 -11.28 -9.47 -4.44
CA THR A 43 -10.13 -8.57 -4.36
C THR A 43 -10.34 -7.54 -3.26
N ILE A 44 -9.30 -7.26 -2.49
CA ILE A 44 -9.26 -6.14 -1.55
C ILE A 44 -8.19 -5.16 -2.01
N TRP A 45 -8.59 -3.92 -2.25
CA TRP A 45 -7.68 -2.80 -2.48
C TRP A 45 -7.66 -1.89 -1.26
N ARG A 46 -6.47 -1.55 -0.77
CA ARG A 46 -6.27 -0.66 0.38
C ARG A 46 -5.22 0.37 0.05
N GLU A 47 -5.53 1.60 0.39
CA GLU A 47 -4.59 2.73 0.39
C GLU A 47 -4.37 3.20 1.82
N GLN A 48 -3.12 3.47 2.19
CA GLN A 48 -2.78 4.05 3.49
C GLN A 48 -1.72 5.12 3.32
N LEU A 49 -2.03 6.35 3.73
CA LEU A 49 -1.05 7.42 3.80
C LEU A 49 -0.29 7.36 5.14
N VAL A 50 1.03 7.22 5.09
CA VAL A 50 1.90 7.27 6.27
C VAL A 50 2.73 8.55 6.21
N SER A 51 2.60 9.40 7.24
CA SER A 51 3.48 10.54 7.46
C SER A 51 4.40 10.26 8.65
N ARG A 52 5.70 10.53 8.51
CA ARG A 52 6.70 10.39 9.59
C ARG A 52 7.63 11.57 9.61
N GLU A 53 7.84 12.10 10.82
CA GLU A 53 8.76 13.19 11.09
C GLU A 53 9.75 12.75 12.17
N ARG A 54 11.01 13.16 12.04
CA ARG A 54 12.05 12.90 13.04
C ARG A 54 13.10 13.99 13.04
N SER A 55 13.42 14.52 14.21
CA SER A 55 14.55 15.41 14.44
C SER A 55 15.57 14.77 15.39
N ASP A 56 16.85 15.10 15.22
CA ASP A 56 17.90 14.84 16.22
C ASP A 56 18.61 16.14 16.58
N GLY A 57 18.84 16.38 17.88
CA GLY A 57 19.54 17.57 18.39
C GLY A 57 21.05 17.39 18.55
N GLY A 58 21.65 16.48 17.79
CA GLY A 58 23.09 16.23 17.78
C GLY A 58 23.86 17.24 16.92
N PRO A 59 25.19 17.10 16.81
CA PRO A 59 26.04 18.05 16.08
C PRO A 59 25.72 18.21 14.59
N LEU A 60 24.96 17.26 14.01
CA LEU A 60 24.53 17.26 12.61
C LEU A 60 23.08 17.73 12.42
N ASP A 61 22.34 18.00 13.51
CA ASP A 61 20.97 18.53 13.54
C ASP A 61 20.08 18.02 12.39
N ARG A 62 19.85 16.69 12.38
CA ARG A 62 19.18 16.01 11.26
C ARG A 62 17.68 16.08 11.40
N GLU A 63 17.01 16.50 10.34
CA GLU A 63 15.55 16.53 10.27
C GLU A 63 15.07 15.71 9.07
N VAL A 64 14.14 14.79 9.31
CA VAL A 64 13.62 13.85 8.32
C VAL A 64 12.11 13.97 8.27
N SER A 65 11.56 14.25 7.09
CA SER A 65 10.13 14.22 6.81
C SER A 65 9.84 13.24 5.68
N VAL A 66 8.88 12.34 5.88
CA VAL A 66 8.53 11.30 4.91
C VAL A 66 7.02 11.19 4.77
N GLN A 67 6.53 11.41 3.55
CA GLN A 67 5.16 11.10 3.16
C GLN A 67 5.14 9.92 2.17
N ALA A 68 4.50 8.82 2.60
CA ALA A 68 4.48 7.56 1.87
C ALA A 68 3.07 6.96 1.83
N PRO A 69 2.30 7.17 0.75
CA PRO A 69 1.15 6.32 0.46
C PRO A 69 1.62 4.88 0.14
N GLY A 70 1.07 3.93 0.89
CA GLY A 70 1.21 2.51 0.65
C GLY A 70 -0.06 1.95 0.05
N SER A 71 0.06 1.38 -1.15
CA SER A 71 -1.01 0.66 -1.80
C SER A 71 -0.88 -0.84 -1.53
N VAL A 72 -2.00 -1.49 -1.21
CA VAL A 72 -2.07 -2.91 -0.87
C VAL A 72 -3.16 -3.56 -1.70
N LEU A 73 -2.80 -4.58 -2.47
CA LEU A 73 -3.73 -5.40 -3.25
C LEU A 73 -3.72 -6.83 -2.70
N GLY A 74 -4.87 -7.32 -2.26
CA GLY A 74 -5.09 -8.69 -1.85
C GLY A 74 -6.02 -9.43 -2.79
N TYR A 75 -5.70 -10.68 -3.15
CA TYR A 75 -6.54 -11.54 -3.99
C TYR A 75 -6.71 -12.92 -3.35
N GLY A 76 -7.96 -13.39 -3.27
CA GLY A 76 -8.30 -14.71 -2.77
C GLY A 76 -8.21 -15.77 -3.86
N ILE A 77 -7.09 -16.50 -3.92
CA ILE A 77 -6.89 -17.58 -4.90
C ILE A 77 -7.83 -18.75 -4.64
N THR A 78 -7.98 -19.14 -3.36
CA THR A 78 -8.93 -20.18 -2.92
C THR A 78 -9.58 -19.77 -1.61
N SER A 79 -10.62 -20.49 -1.17
CA SER A 79 -11.24 -20.28 0.15
C SER A 79 -10.28 -20.42 1.35
N LYS A 80 -9.06 -20.93 1.12
CA LYS A 80 -8.01 -21.12 2.14
C LYS A 80 -6.74 -20.33 1.85
N LEU A 81 -6.56 -19.77 0.66
CA LEU A 81 -5.31 -19.11 0.25
C LEU A 81 -5.62 -17.73 -0.33
N ALA A 82 -5.00 -16.72 0.25
CA ALA A 82 -4.99 -15.36 -0.29
C ALA A 82 -3.55 -14.87 -0.44
N VAL A 83 -3.28 -14.06 -1.46
CA VAL A 83 -1.97 -13.41 -1.70
C VAL A 83 -2.15 -11.91 -1.66
N PHE A 84 -1.16 -11.21 -1.16
CA PHE A 84 -1.13 -9.77 -0.99
C PHE A 84 0.17 -9.21 -1.56
N GLY A 85 0.05 -8.12 -2.32
CA GLY A 85 1.16 -7.30 -2.76
C GLY A 85 1.05 -5.91 -2.15
N VAL A 86 2.18 -5.37 -1.69
CA VAL A 86 2.29 -4.04 -1.11
C VAL A 86 3.29 -3.24 -1.91
N VAL A 87 2.85 -2.08 -2.39
CA VAL A 87 3.67 -1.14 -3.14
C VAL A 87 3.67 0.19 -2.39
N PRO A 88 4.72 0.49 -1.62
CA PRO A 88 4.90 1.81 -1.04
C PRO A 88 5.43 2.78 -2.11
N TYR A 89 4.80 3.94 -2.23
CA TYR A 89 5.30 5.03 -3.06
C TYR A 89 5.67 6.21 -2.17
N PHE A 90 6.87 6.75 -2.34
CA PHE A 90 7.35 7.93 -1.63
C PHE A 90 7.22 9.15 -2.52
N PHE A 91 6.29 10.06 -2.19
CA PHE A 91 6.13 11.30 -2.95
C PHE A 91 7.13 12.36 -2.47
N ASN A 92 7.36 12.48 -1.16
CA ASN A 92 8.18 13.52 -0.55
C ASN A 92 8.99 12.93 0.62
N LYS A 93 10.19 12.43 0.33
CA LYS A 93 11.16 12.05 1.36
C LYS A 93 12.25 13.10 1.40
N GLU A 94 12.22 13.91 2.45
CA GLU A 94 13.11 15.04 2.65
C GLU A 94 14.03 14.76 3.85
N LEU A 95 15.31 15.08 3.68
CA LEU A 95 16.32 14.94 4.70
C LEU A 95 17.19 16.20 4.72
N ASP A 96 17.10 16.91 5.82
CA ASP A 96 17.97 18.03 6.14
C ASP A 96 19.11 17.59 7.06
N VAL A 97 20.34 17.99 6.71
CA VAL A 97 21.53 17.70 7.49
C VAL A 97 22.42 18.93 7.60
N THR A 98 22.84 19.27 8.82
CA THR A 98 23.85 20.31 9.06
C THR A 98 25.24 19.72 8.93
N THR A 99 26.05 20.25 8.00
CA THR A 99 27.45 19.84 7.80
C THR A 99 28.40 20.98 8.16
N PRO A 100 29.71 20.71 8.38
CA PRO A 100 30.70 21.77 8.62
C PRO A 100 30.81 22.81 7.49
N MET A 101 30.30 22.51 6.30
CA MET A 101 30.28 23.42 5.14
C MET A 101 28.94 24.14 4.95
N GLY A 102 27.95 23.91 5.82
CA GLY A 102 26.59 24.46 5.72
C GLY A 102 25.49 23.40 5.78
N ARG A 103 24.23 23.84 5.80
CA ARG A 103 23.05 22.96 5.76
C ARG A 103 22.83 22.45 4.34
N ILE A 104 22.56 21.15 4.22
CA ILE A 104 22.29 20.48 2.94
C ILE A 104 20.92 19.82 3.05
N GLU A 105 20.03 20.19 2.13
CA GLU A 105 18.72 19.57 1.91
C GLU A 105 18.86 18.45 0.87
N ARG A 106 18.19 17.32 1.10
CA ARG A 106 18.12 16.20 0.15
C ARG A 106 16.69 15.72 0.02
N ASP A 107 16.12 15.83 -1.17
CA ASP A 107 14.83 15.26 -1.53
C ASP A 107 15.01 13.97 -2.36
N THR A 108 14.08 13.04 -2.19
CA THR A 108 13.95 11.88 -3.09
C THR A 108 12.49 11.43 -3.15
N GLY A 109 12.07 10.95 -4.32
CA GLY A 109 10.79 10.29 -4.53
C GLY A 109 10.97 8.98 -5.28
N GLY A 110 10.01 8.06 -5.17
CA GLY A 110 10.03 6.81 -5.93
C GLY A 110 9.29 5.64 -5.28
N ILE A 111 9.31 4.50 -5.96
CA ILE A 111 8.74 3.25 -5.48
C ILE A 111 9.71 2.63 -4.47
N GLY A 112 9.21 2.26 -3.30
CA GLY A 112 9.97 1.55 -2.28
C GLY A 112 10.03 0.05 -2.50
N ASP A 113 10.53 -0.67 -1.49
CA ASP A 113 10.58 -2.12 -1.51
C ASP A 113 9.15 -2.70 -1.60
N VAL A 114 8.91 -3.44 -2.68
CA VAL A 114 7.65 -4.15 -2.89
C VAL A 114 7.65 -5.40 -2.04
N SER A 115 6.62 -5.60 -1.23
CA SER A 115 6.47 -6.78 -0.38
C SER A 115 5.36 -7.69 -0.89
N LEU A 116 5.62 -9.00 -0.93
CA LEU A 116 4.65 -10.02 -1.30
C LEU A 116 4.47 -11.02 -0.15
N PHE A 117 3.23 -11.28 0.23
CA PHE A 117 2.93 -12.29 1.25
C PHE A 117 1.63 -13.04 0.98
N GLY A 118 1.61 -14.32 1.32
CA GLY A 118 0.45 -15.20 1.30
C GLY A 118 -0.10 -15.47 2.70
N ARG A 119 -1.42 -15.61 2.81
CA ARG A 119 -2.12 -16.11 3.99
C ARG A 119 -2.75 -17.45 3.66
N TYR A 120 -2.40 -18.49 4.40
CA TYR A 120 -2.97 -19.83 4.27
C TYR A 120 -3.77 -20.23 5.52
N ARG A 121 -5.02 -20.68 5.33
CA ARG A 121 -5.90 -21.16 6.39
C ARG A 121 -5.95 -22.69 6.42
N SER A 122 -5.39 -23.27 7.47
CA SER A 122 -5.52 -24.69 7.79
C SER A 122 -6.74 -24.93 8.67
N LEU A 123 -7.60 -25.87 8.28
CA LEU A 123 -8.73 -26.32 9.10
C LEU A 123 -8.39 -27.69 9.69
N LYS A 124 -8.38 -27.81 11.02
CA LYS A 124 -8.26 -29.08 11.73
C LYS A 124 -9.59 -29.39 12.41
N SER A 125 -10.23 -30.50 12.03
CA SER A 125 -11.46 -30.97 12.69
C SER A 125 -11.13 -32.07 13.70
N ASN A 126 -11.67 -31.98 14.91
CA ASN A 126 -11.65 -33.07 15.87
C ASN A 126 -13.08 -33.35 16.37
N GLY A 127 -13.74 -34.32 15.73
CA GLY A 127 -15.08 -34.81 16.09
C GLY A 127 -16.22 -33.81 15.87
N THR A 128 -16.29 -32.77 16.70
CA THR A 128 -17.38 -31.78 16.76
C THR A 128 -16.92 -30.33 16.68
N LYS A 129 -15.60 -30.05 16.78
CA LYS A 129 -15.05 -28.69 16.63
C LYS A 129 -14.04 -28.60 15.49
N THR A 130 -14.24 -27.59 14.64
CA THR A 130 -13.29 -27.17 13.59
C THR A 130 -12.44 -26.02 14.11
N TYR A 131 -11.13 -26.19 14.09
CA TYR A 131 -10.15 -25.18 14.47
C TYR A 131 -9.49 -24.61 13.20
N GLY A 132 -9.60 -23.30 13.00
CA GLY A 132 -8.83 -22.59 11.99
C GLY A 132 -7.48 -22.16 12.55
N LYS A 133 -6.39 -22.53 11.87
CA LYS A 133 -5.07 -21.92 12.06
C LYS A 133 -4.70 -21.17 10.79
N ASP A 134 -4.39 -19.89 10.93
CA ASP A 134 -3.88 -19.08 9.84
C ASP A 134 -2.35 -19.04 9.90
N ALA A 135 -1.68 -19.24 8.78
CA ALA A 135 -0.25 -19.08 8.60
C ALA A 135 0.02 -17.93 7.63
N LEU A 136 0.99 -17.09 7.97
CA LEU A 136 1.52 -16.04 7.10
C LEU A 136 2.81 -16.54 6.44
N ILE A 137 2.90 -16.40 5.14
CA ILE A 137 4.06 -16.77 4.33
C ILE A 137 4.51 -15.50 3.63
N ALA A 138 5.69 -14.96 3.98
CA ALA A 138 6.27 -13.80 3.31
C ALA A 138 7.42 -14.25 2.40
N VAL A 139 7.58 -13.59 1.25
CA VAL A 139 8.68 -13.80 0.30
C VAL A 139 9.54 -12.54 0.23
#